data_AF-A0A1Q5L8Z5-F1
#
_entry.id   AF-A0A1Q5L8Z5-F1
#
_cell.length_a   1.000
_cell.length_b   1.000
_cell.length_c   1.000
_cell.angle_alpha   90.00
_cell.angle_beta   90.00
_cell.angle_gamma   90.00
#
_symmetry.space_group_name_H-M   'P 1'
#
loop_
_entity.id
_entity.type
_entity.pdbx_description
1 polymer ?
#
loop_
_entity_poly.entity_id
_entity_poly.type
_entity_poly.pdbx_seq_one_letter_code
_entity_poly.pdbx_strand_id
1 'polypeptide(L)'
;MTERSARPTPAGAPATPRHRRAESLHPGAWWLWSLSLGMAATRTTNPLLLTLLIAVSAYVVAARRPSTPWARSYGAFLKLALAVLLIRLVFAVALGSPIPGTHVLLELPEVPLPDWAQGIRLGGEVTAEVLLFALYDGLKLAALLICVGAANALASPSRLLKSLPGALYEAGVAVVVALTFAPNLIADAQPLRAARRLRGRPDSGIRGLLQVGLPVLEGALERSVALAAAMDSRGYGRTAEVPAAVRRTTAVLTLAGLLGVCAGTYGLLTAEGGTYGVPVLLAGVGAALAGLWLGGRRSPRTRYRPDPWGPRAWLVSGSGAAVAVSLALAASADPAALHPGVVPLTAPALPLWPAAAVLLGLLPAFVAPDPKEPS
;
A
#
# COMPACT_ATOMS: atom_id res chain seq x y z
N MET A 1 -34.77 17.34 -72.89
CA MET A 1 -33.98 16.10 -72.73
C MET A 1 -33.01 16.31 -71.57
N THR A 2 -33.24 15.58 -70.48
CA THR A 2 -32.36 15.31 -69.32
C THR A 2 -31.90 16.46 -68.40
N GLU A 3 -32.59 16.52 -67.26
CA GLU A 3 -32.10 16.91 -65.94
C GLU A 3 -30.68 16.38 -65.62
N ARG A 4 -29.88 17.17 -64.90
CA ARG A 4 -28.99 16.66 -63.85
C ARG A 4 -28.89 17.68 -62.72
N SER A 5 -29.82 17.56 -61.78
CA SER A 5 -29.72 18.11 -60.44
C SER A 5 -28.48 17.53 -59.75
N ALA A 6 -27.49 18.38 -59.46
CA ALA A 6 -26.34 18.01 -58.65
C ALA A 6 -26.81 17.84 -57.19
N ARG A 7 -27.01 16.59 -56.78
CA ARG A 7 -27.23 16.25 -55.36
C ARG A 7 -25.97 16.60 -54.58
N PRO A 8 -26.05 17.35 -53.48
CA PRO A 8 -24.94 17.42 -52.54
C PRO A 8 -24.74 16.02 -51.94
N THR A 9 -23.55 15.46 -52.12
CA THR A 9 -23.07 14.26 -51.41
C THR A 9 -23.31 14.46 -49.92
N PRO A 10 -23.99 13.54 -49.21
CA PRO A 10 -24.10 13.65 -47.77
C PRO A 10 -22.70 13.60 -47.18
N ALA A 11 -22.37 14.66 -46.43
CA ALA A 11 -21.16 14.77 -45.64
C ALA A 11 -20.91 13.45 -44.91
N GLY A 12 -19.69 12.95 -45.02
CA GLY A 12 -19.25 11.74 -44.34
C GLY A 12 -19.74 11.75 -42.89
N ALA A 13 -20.44 10.68 -42.53
CA ALA A 13 -20.87 10.45 -41.16
C ALA A 13 -19.70 10.78 -40.22
N PRO A 14 -19.93 11.54 -39.13
CA PRO A 14 -18.87 11.75 -38.15
C PRO A 14 -18.43 10.37 -37.70
N ALA A 15 -17.19 10.00 -38.03
CA ALA A 15 -16.54 8.83 -37.48
C ALA A 15 -16.64 9.00 -35.97
N THR A 16 -17.61 8.30 -35.36
CA THR A 16 -17.77 8.29 -33.91
C THR A 16 -16.39 7.99 -33.35
N PRO A 17 -15.81 8.84 -32.49
CA PRO A 17 -14.59 8.48 -31.81
C PRO A 17 -14.96 7.42 -30.79
N ARG A 18 -15.15 6.18 -31.25
CA ARG A 18 -15.06 4.97 -30.45
C ARG A 18 -13.59 4.73 -30.10
N HIS A 19 -12.89 5.76 -29.66
CA HIS A 19 -11.96 5.57 -28.57
C HIS A 19 -12.81 5.22 -27.36
N ARG A 20 -13.18 3.94 -27.23
CA ARG A 20 -13.32 3.35 -25.89
C ARG A 20 -11.98 3.63 -25.23
N ARG A 21 -11.86 4.77 -24.55
CA ARG A 21 -10.76 5.05 -23.64
C ARG A 21 -10.75 3.85 -22.72
N ALA A 22 -9.80 2.94 -22.92
CA ALA A 22 -9.63 1.78 -22.07
C ALA A 22 -9.72 2.27 -20.63
N GLU A 23 -10.79 1.86 -19.94
CA GLU A 23 -11.15 2.38 -18.63
C GLU A 23 -9.98 2.09 -17.70
N SER A 24 -9.30 3.15 -17.24
CA SER A 24 -8.27 3.00 -16.23
C SER A 24 -8.91 2.40 -14.98
N LEU A 25 -8.36 1.26 -14.54
CA LEU A 25 -8.87 0.57 -13.35
C LEU A 25 -8.75 1.49 -12.13
N HIS A 26 -9.78 1.49 -11.27
CA HIS A 26 -9.79 2.37 -10.10
C HIS A 26 -8.58 2.08 -9.20
N PRO A 27 -7.77 3.08 -8.79
CA PRO A 27 -6.53 2.86 -8.04
C PRO A 27 -6.77 2.15 -6.70
N GLY A 28 -7.92 2.40 -6.07
CA GLY A 28 -8.33 1.71 -4.85
C GLY A 28 -8.48 0.19 -4.99
N ALA A 29 -8.81 -0.32 -6.19
CA ALA A 29 -8.96 -1.77 -6.39
C ALA A 29 -7.62 -2.50 -6.31
N TRP A 30 -6.55 -1.92 -6.87
CA TRP A 30 -5.18 -2.44 -6.73
C TRP A 30 -4.70 -2.42 -5.28
N TRP A 31 -5.02 -1.35 -4.55
CA TRP A 31 -4.71 -1.25 -3.12
C TRP A 31 -5.46 -2.29 -2.30
N LEU A 32 -6.76 -2.45 -2.49
CA LEU A 32 -7.55 -3.47 -1.81
C LEU A 32 -7.02 -4.87 -2.12
N TRP A 33 -6.79 -5.19 -3.40
CA TRP A 33 -6.22 -6.48 -3.80
C TRP A 33 -4.88 -6.75 -3.11
N SER A 34 -3.96 -5.78 -3.13
CA SER A 34 -2.63 -5.97 -2.56
C SER A 34 -2.63 -6.04 -1.03
N LEU A 35 -3.46 -5.23 -0.37
CA LEU A 35 -3.65 -5.30 1.08
C LEU A 35 -4.28 -6.62 1.49
N SER A 36 -5.20 -7.17 0.69
CA SER A 36 -5.77 -8.49 0.93
C SER A 36 -4.72 -9.61 0.78
N LEU A 37 -3.82 -9.54 -0.22
CA LEU A 37 -2.68 -10.47 -0.30
C LEU A 37 -1.74 -10.33 0.90
N GLY A 38 -1.50 -9.11 1.37
CA GLY A 38 -0.75 -8.86 2.60
C GLY A 38 -1.44 -9.49 3.82
N MET A 39 -2.75 -9.32 3.95
CA MET A 39 -3.55 -9.96 5.01
C MET A 39 -3.52 -11.49 4.91
N ALA A 40 -3.52 -12.05 3.70
CA ALA A 40 -3.34 -13.48 3.49
C ALA A 40 -1.96 -13.95 3.99
N ALA A 41 -0.90 -13.19 3.70
CA ALA A 41 0.45 -13.47 4.18
C ALA A 41 0.57 -13.42 5.72
N THR A 42 -0.26 -12.63 6.42
CA THR A 42 -0.20 -12.62 7.90
C THR A 42 -0.71 -13.92 8.54
N ARG A 43 -1.48 -14.72 7.79
CA ARG A 43 -2.11 -15.98 8.24
C ARG A 43 -1.27 -17.23 8.03
N THR A 44 -0.04 -17.11 7.49
CA THR A 44 0.81 -18.27 7.25
C THR A 44 2.28 -17.96 7.54
N THR A 45 3.02 -18.96 7.98
CA THR A 45 4.49 -18.96 8.02
C THR A 45 5.07 -20.03 7.09
N ASN A 46 4.23 -20.71 6.31
CA ASN A 46 4.66 -21.71 5.34
C ASN A 46 5.42 -21.03 4.19
N PRO A 47 6.71 -21.34 4.01
CA PRO A 47 7.54 -20.64 3.03
C PRO A 47 7.06 -20.87 1.59
N LEU A 48 6.44 -22.01 1.28
CA LEU A 48 5.94 -22.31 -0.05
C LEU A 48 4.72 -21.46 -0.40
N LEU A 49 3.82 -21.22 0.56
CA LEU A 49 2.68 -20.32 0.37
C LEU A 49 3.12 -18.86 0.28
N LEU A 50 4.07 -18.44 1.11
CA LEU A 50 4.60 -17.08 1.09
C LEU A 50 5.34 -16.79 -0.23
N THR A 51 6.17 -17.71 -0.71
CA THR A 51 6.83 -17.59 -2.02
C THR A 51 5.81 -17.59 -3.16
N LEU A 52 4.74 -18.39 -3.08
CA LEU A 52 3.65 -18.37 -4.05
C LEU A 52 2.91 -17.02 -4.06
N LEU A 53 2.59 -16.44 -2.90
CA LEU A 53 2.00 -15.10 -2.79
C LEU A 53 2.91 -14.03 -3.41
N ILE A 54 4.21 -14.10 -3.12
CA ILE A 54 5.22 -13.21 -3.70
C ILE A 54 5.23 -13.38 -5.23
N ALA A 55 5.26 -14.61 -5.74
CA ALA A 55 5.28 -14.91 -7.17
C ALA A 55 4.02 -14.40 -7.88
N VAL A 56 2.83 -14.63 -7.30
CA VAL A 56 1.56 -14.10 -7.82
C VAL A 56 1.59 -12.58 -7.87
N SER A 57 2.05 -11.92 -6.79
CA SER A 57 2.17 -10.47 -6.76
C SER A 57 3.14 -9.94 -7.82
N ALA A 58 4.30 -10.59 -7.94
CA ALA A 58 5.35 -10.23 -8.90
C ALA A 58 4.87 -10.41 -10.34
N TYR A 59 4.15 -11.49 -10.63
CA TYR A 59 3.60 -11.78 -11.94
C TYR A 59 2.56 -10.72 -12.35
N VAL A 60 1.61 -10.41 -11.46
CA VAL A 60 0.60 -9.37 -11.73
C VAL A 60 1.26 -8.01 -11.95
N VAL A 61 2.26 -7.64 -11.14
CA VAL A 61 3.03 -6.41 -11.35
C VAL A 61 3.77 -6.45 -12.68
N ALA A 62 4.44 -7.54 -13.03
CA ALA A 62 5.16 -7.66 -14.29
C ALA A 62 4.23 -7.54 -15.51
N ALA A 63 3.05 -8.17 -15.45
CA ALA A 63 2.06 -8.17 -16.53
C ALA A 63 1.30 -6.85 -16.66
N ARG A 64 1.08 -6.12 -15.56
CA ARG A 64 0.15 -4.97 -15.52
C ARG A 64 0.78 -3.64 -15.10
N ARG A 65 2.09 -3.59 -14.82
CA ARG A 65 2.77 -2.33 -14.46
C ARG A 65 2.67 -1.30 -15.60
N PRO A 66 2.18 -0.07 -15.33
CA PRO A 66 2.22 1.01 -16.31
C PRO A 66 3.66 1.54 -16.47
N SER A 67 4.03 2.05 -17.64
CA SER A 67 5.34 2.66 -17.90
C SER A 67 5.47 4.06 -17.26
N THR A 68 5.44 4.11 -15.93
CA THR A 68 5.54 5.36 -15.15
C THR A 68 6.76 5.33 -14.23
N PRO A 69 7.27 6.49 -13.77
CA PRO A 69 8.42 6.53 -12.86
C PRO A 69 8.24 5.67 -11.60
N TRP A 70 6.99 5.52 -11.13
CA TRP A 70 6.62 4.70 -9.98
C TRP A 70 6.64 3.20 -10.24
N ALA A 71 6.69 2.74 -11.49
CA ALA A 71 6.81 1.32 -11.83
C ALA A 71 8.11 0.70 -11.31
N ARG A 72 9.15 1.53 -11.09
CA ARG A 72 10.43 1.12 -10.49
C ARG A 72 10.35 0.92 -8.97
N SER A 73 9.26 1.36 -8.32
CA SER A 73 9.09 1.20 -6.88
C SER A 73 9.08 -0.27 -6.45
N TYR A 74 8.50 -1.17 -7.26
CA TYR A 74 8.48 -2.60 -6.95
C TYR A 74 9.88 -3.17 -6.72
N GLY A 75 10.84 -2.81 -7.59
CA GLY A 75 12.23 -3.24 -7.45
C GLY A 75 12.90 -2.68 -6.18
N ALA A 76 12.56 -1.47 -5.75
CA ALA A 76 13.05 -0.91 -4.50
C ALA A 76 12.47 -1.64 -3.27
N PHE A 77 11.16 -1.96 -3.30
CA PHE A 77 10.50 -2.74 -2.24
C PHE A 77 11.03 -4.18 -2.16
N LEU A 78 11.33 -4.83 -3.30
CA LEU A 78 12.02 -6.13 -3.32
C LEU A 78 13.41 -6.08 -2.68
N LYS A 79 14.21 -5.06 -3.02
CA LYS A 79 15.54 -4.87 -2.40
C LYS A 79 15.44 -4.63 -0.90
N LEU A 80 14.47 -3.81 -0.47
CA LEU A 80 14.23 -3.55 0.94
C LEU A 80 13.75 -4.83 1.67
N ALA A 81 12.87 -5.62 1.05
CA ALA A 81 12.41 -6.90 1.59
C ALA A 81 13.56 -7.90 1.75
N LEU A 82 14.43 -7.99 0.75
CA LEU A 82 15.65 -8.81 0.81
C LEU A 82 16.59 -8.31 1.92
N ALA A 83 16.80 -6.99 2.03
CA ALA A 83 17.64 -6.42 3.08
C ALA A 83 17.09 -6.73 4.49
N VAL A 84 15.79 -6.58 4.71
CA VAL A 84 15.14 -6.92 5.99
C VAL A 84 15.29 -8.40 6.31
N LEU A 85 15.11 -9.27 5.31
CA LEU A 85 15.31 -10.71 5.47
C LEU A 85 16.75 -11.05 5.86
N LEU A 86 17.73 -10.51 5.13
CA LEU A 86 19.15 -10.73 5.41
C LEU A 86 19.54 -10.22 6.80
N ILE A 87 19.10 -9.02 7.16
CA ILE A 87 19.32 -8.45 8.50
C ILE A 87 18.74 -9.38 9.56
N ARG A 88 17.51 -9.89 9.37
CA ARG A 88 16.87 -10.81 10.32
C ARG A 88 17.64 -12.13 10.45
N LEU A 89 18.15 -12.68 9.34
CA LEU A 89 19.00 -13.88 9.36
C LEU A 89 20.33 -13.61 10.09
N VAL A 90 20.97 -12.47 9.85
CA VAL A 90 22.20 -12.07 10.55
C VAL A 90 21.95 -11.93 12.05
N PHE A 91 20.85 -11.30 12.46
CA PHE A 91 20.47 -11.21 13.87
C PHE A 91 20.18 -12.59 14.48
N ALA A 92 19.53 -13.50 13.75
CA ALA A 92 19.29 -14.87 14.21
C ALA A 92 20.59 -15.68 14.39
N VAL A 93 21.57 -15.47 13.53
CA VAL A 93 22.91 -16.08 13.64
C VAL A 93 23.73 -15.45 14.78
N ALA A 94 23.63 -14.12 14.96
CA ALA A 94 24.46 -13.38 15.91
C ALA A 94 23.98 -13.44 17.37
N LEU A 95 22.66 -13.39 17.61
CA LEU A 95 22.07 -13.38 18.95
C LEU A 95 21.76 -14.79 19.50
N GLY A 96 22.07 -15.83 18.72
CA GLY A 96 21.61 -17.18 18.99
C GLY A 96 20.09 -17.23 19.12
N SER A 97 19.53 -18.41 19.34
CA SER A 97 18.11 -18.53 19.66
C SER A 97 17.89 -19.65 20.65
N PRO A 98 16.99 -19.50 21.63
CA PRO A 98 16.65 -20.56 22.57
C PRO A 98 15.84 -21.72 21.94
N ILE A 99 15.71 -21.77 20.62
CA ILE A 99 15.02 -22.85 19.92
C ILE A 99 15.88 -24.12 20.03
N PRO A 100 15.34 -25.22 20.57
CA PRO A 100 16.05 -26.49 20.59
C PRO A 100 16.34 -26.93 19.15
N GLY A 101 17.62 -27.07 18.81
CA GLY A 101 18.06 -27.56 17.51
C GLY A 101 18.96 -28.78 17.68
N THR A 102 18.80 -29.74 16.78
CA THR A 102 19.58 -30.99 16.75
C THR A 102 20.63 -30.97 15.63
N HIS A 103 20.46 -30.09 14.64
CA HIS A 103 21.33 -30.01 13.47
C HIS A 103 22.18 -28.74 13.50
N VAL A 104 23.37 -28.84 14.10
CA VAL A 104 24.36 -27.74 14.16
C VAL A 104 25.03 -27.57 12.79
N LEU A 105 25.01 -26.35 12.26
CA LEU A 105 25.65 -25.97 10.99
C LEU A 105 26.98 -25.26 11.21
N LEU A 106 27.04 -24.34 12.18
CA LEU A 106 28.19 -23.50 12.49
C LEU A 106 28.29 -23.31 13.99
N GLU A 107 29.50 -23.35 14.54
CA GLU A 107 29.78 -22.98 15.92
C GLU A 107 30.48 -21.61 15.94
N LEU A 108 29.82 -20.60 16.51
CA LEU A 108 30.45 -19.30 16.74
C LEU A 108 30.98 -19.23 18.17
N PRO A 109 32.16 -18.63 18.41
CA PRO A 109 32.70 -18.47 19.74
C PRO A 109 31.73 -17.66 20.61
N GLU A 110 31.29 -18.26 21.71
CA GLU A 110 30.39 -17.62 22.66
C GLU A 110 31.16 -16.51 23.40
N VAL A 111 30.63 -15.28 23.35
CA VAL A 111 31.14 -14.18 24.17
C VAL A 111 30.40 -14.22 25.49
N PRO A 112 31.07 -14.48 26.64
CA PRO A 112 30.41 -14.46 27.93
C PRO A 112 29.90 -13.04 28.21
N LEU A 113 28.59 -12.89 28.25
CA LEU A 113 27.93 -11.62 28.57
C LEU A 113 27.84 -11.46 30.09
N PRO A 114 27.96 -10.22 30.61
CA PRO A 114 27.86 -9.98 32.05
C PRO A 114 26.46 -10.28 32.59
N ASP A 115 26.35 -10.51 33.91
CA ASP A 115 25.16 -11.07 34.57
C ASP A 115 23.83 -10.33 34.33
N TRP A 116 23.89 -9.04 33.96
CA TRP A 116 22.72 -8.21 33.62
C TRP A 116 22.16 -8.50 32.21
N ALA A 117 22.88 -9.23 31.37
CA ALA A 117 22.54 -9.58 29.99
C ALA A 117 22.40 -11.09 29.75
N GLN A 118 22.18 -11.90 30.80
CA GLN A 118 22.04 -13.36 30.71
C GLN A 118 20.88 -13.87 29.82
N GLY A 119 20.00 -12.99 29.35
CA GLY A 119 18.92 -13.32 28.41
C GLY A 119 19.30 -13.26 26.93
N ILE A 120 20.51 -12.77 26.58
CA ILE A 120 21.00 -12.65 25.20
C ILE A 120 22.28 -13.49 25.12
N ARG A 121 22.40 -14.39 24.15
CA ARG A 121 23.65 -15.11 23.87
C ARG A 121 24.27 -14.51 22.62
N LEU A 122 25.44 -13.89 22.72
CA LEU A 122 26.15 -13.43 21.53
C LEU A 122 27.06 -14.55 21.02
N GLY A 123 26.69 -15.15 19.89
CA GLY A 123 27.33 -16.35 19.34
C GLY A 123 26.69 -17.67 19.80
N GLY A 124 27.43 -18.77 19.66
CA GLY A 124 27.00 -20.13 19.99
C GLY A 124 26.72 -21.01 18.77
N GLU A 125 26.08 -22.15 19.00
CA GLU A 125 25.69 -23.11 17.96
C GLU A 125 24.57 -22.52 17.08
N VAL A 126 24.87 -22.35 15.80
CA VAL A 126 23.89 -21.98 14.77
C VAL A 126 23.32 -23.27 14.21
N THR A 127 22.06 -23.54 14.56
CA THR A 127 21.35 -24.73 14.10
C THR A 127 20.51 -24.43 12.85
N ALA A 128 20.24 -25.47 12.06
CA ALA A 128 19.40 -25.36 10.88
C ALA A 128 17.97 -24.93 11.23
N GLU A 129 17.45 -25.39 12.37
CA GLU A 129 16.13 -25.06 12.91
C GLU A 129 15.96 -23.55 13.16
N VAL A 130 16.98 -22.92 13.76
CA VAL A 130 16.97 -21.47 14.04
C VAL A 130 17.00 -20.66 12.75
N LEU A 131 17.84 -21.08 11.79
CA LEU A 131 17.95 -20.39 10.51
C LEU A 131 16.64 -20.50 9.71
N LEU A 132 16.01 -21.68 9.68
CA LEU A 132 14.72 -21.89 9.03
C LEU A 132 13.60 -21.11 9.71
N PHE A 133 13.56 -21.08 11.04
CA PHE A 133 12.57 -20.29 11.77
C PHE A 133 12.68 -18.79 11.43
N ALA A 134 13.89 -18.26 11.50
CA ALA A 134 14.17 -16.87 11.15
C ALA A 134 13.86 -16.57 9.67
N LEU A 135 14.14 -17.51 8.77
CA LEU A 135 13.81 -17.43 7.35
C LEU A 135 12.29 -17.39 7.14
N TYR A 136 11.51 -18.26 7.79
CA TYR A 136 10.06 -18.35 7.62
C TYR A 136 9.37 -17.08 8.10
N ASP A 137 9.74 -16.60 9.29
CA ASP A 137 9.22 -15.33 9.80
C ASP A 137 9.71 -14.12 9.00
N GLY A 138 10.97 -14.14 8.56
CA GLY A 138 11.54 -13.08 7.74
C GLY A 138 10.84 -12.99 6.38
N LEU A 139 10.52 -14.13 5.78
CA LEU A 139 9.80 -14.22 4.52
C LEU A 139 8.38 -13.67 4.64
N LYS A 140 7.73 -13.83 5.79
CA LYS A 140 6.44 -13.21 6.08
C LYS A 140 6.52 -11.68 6.03
N LEU A 141 7.52 -11.08 6.69
CA LEU A 141 7.75 -9.63 6.63
C LEU A 141 8.11 -9.17 5.21
N ALA A 142 8.94 -9.93 4.51
CA ALA A 142 9.29 -9.67 3.12
C ALA A 142 8.06 -9.67 2.21
N ALA A 143 7.16 -10.66 2.36
CA ALA A 143 5.92 -10.75 1.60
C ALA A 143 5.00 -9.54 1.83
N LEU A 144 4.85 -9.10 3.09
CA LEU A 144 4.07 -7.89 3.41
C LEU A 144 4.64 -6.66 2.70
N LEU A 145 5.96 -6.49 2.75
CA LEU A 145 6.63 -5.36 2.12
C LEU A 145 6.52 -5.40 0.59
N ILE A 146 6.60 -6.59 -0.01
CA ILE A 146 6.41 -6.80 -1.45
C ILE A 146 4.96 -6.49 -1.86
N CYS A 147 3.95 -6.87 -1.06
CA CYS A 147 2.56 -6.50 -1.31
C CYS A 147 2.38 -4.96 -1.29
N VAL A 148 2.99 -4.25 -0.33
CA VAL A 148 2.98 -2.78 -0.34
C VAL A 148 3.67 -2.23 -1.59
N GLY A 149 4.79 -2.83 -2.00
CA GLY A 149 5.46 -2.49 -3.26
C GLY A 149 4.59 -2.70 -4.49
N ALA A 150 3.82 -3.80 -4.54
CA ALA A 150 2.91 -4.10 -5.64
C ALA A 150 1.80 -3.05 -5.75
N ALA A 151 1.23 -2.61 -4.63
CA ALA A 151 0.21 -1.56 -4.61
C ALA A 151 0.74 -0.24 -5.21
N ASN A 152 1.95 0.16 -4.80
CA ASN A 152 2.60 1.39 -5.28
C ASN A 152 3.05 1.32 -6.74
N ALA A 153 3.38 0.13 -7.23
CA ALA A 153 3.78 -0.08 -8.62
C ALA A 153 2.58 -0.12 -9.58
N LEU A 154 1.44 -0.65 -9.13
CA LEU A 154 0.21 -0.80 -9.93
C LEU A 154 -0.72 0.42 -9.85
N ALA A 155 -0.74 1.13 -8.72
CA ALA A 155 -1.56 2.32 -8.52
C ALA A 155 -0.72 3.57 -8.28
N SER A 156 -0.99 4.63 -9.06
CA SER A 156 -0.40 5.94 -8.83
C SER A 156 -0.94 6.59 -7.55
N PRO A 157 -0.07 7.00 -6.58
CA PRO A 157 -0.50 7.64 -5.34
C PRO A 157 -1.35 8.90 -5.56
N SER A 158 -1.02 9.69 -6.57
CA SER A 158 -1.77 10.91 -6.90
C SER A 158 -3.20 10.65 -7.39
N ARG A 159 -3.47 9.52 -8.05
CA ARG A 159 -4.84 9.13 -8.42
C ARG A 159 -5.61 8.60 -7.23
N LEU A 160 -4.95 7.86 -6.33
CA LEU A 160 -5.57 7.41 -5.08
C LEU A 160 -6.05 8.61 -4.26
N LEU A 161 -5.22 9.65 -4.13
CA LEU A 161 -5.61 10.89 -3.44
C LEU A 161 -6.82 11.58 -4.07
N LYS A 162 -6.95 11.55 -5.41
CA LYS A 162 -8.13 12.09 -6.12
C LYS A 162 -9.39 11.28 -5.85
N SER A 163 -9.26 9.97 -5.58
CA SER A 163 -10.37 9.08 -5.24
C SER A 163 -10.80 9.14 -3.77
N LEU A 164 -10.12 9.92 -2.92
CA LEU A 164 -10.51 10.06 -1.52
C LEU A 164 -11.93 10.66 -1.39
N PRO A 165 -12.71 10.20 -0.39
CA PRO A 165 -14.05 10.73 -0.14
C PRO A 165 -14.00 12.23 0.15
N GLY A 166 -15.06 12.95 -0.21
CA GLY A 166 -15.14 14.40 -0.04
C GLY A 166 -14.95 14.88 1.41
N ALA A 167 -15.21 14.02 2.40
CA ALA A 167 -14.94 14.32 3.81
C ALA A 167 -13.46 14.61 4.11
N LEU A 168 -12.56 14.05 3.31
CA LEU A 168 -11.11 14.24 3.43
C LEU A 168 -10.59 15.30 2.44
N TYR A 169 -11.46 16.15 1.89
CA TYR A 169 -11.07 17.12 0.85
C TYR A 169 -9.94 18.05 1.31
N GLU A 170 -10.06 18.62 2.51
CA GLU A 170 -9.07 19.55 3.06
C GLU A 170 -7.70 18.87 3.24
N ALA A 171 -7.69 17.68 3.85
CA ALA A 171 -6.49 16.86 4.00
C ALA A 171 -5.92 16.45 2.63
N GLY A 172 -6.78 16.06 1.68
CA GLY A 172 -6.38 15.66 0.32
C GLY A 172 -5.74 16.82 -0.45
N VAL A 173 -6.30 18.03 -0.36
CA VAL A 173 -5.71 19.24 -0.94
C VAL A 173 -4.35 19.52 -0.33
N ALA A 174 -4.22 19.48 1.00
CA ALA A 174 -2.94 19.69 1.67
C ALA A 174 -1.87 18.69 1.19
N VAL A 175 -2.22 17.41 1.07
CA VAL A 175 -1.29 16.38 0.58
C VAL A 175 -0.93 16.58 -0.89
N VAL A 176 -1.91 16.88 -1.76
CA VAL A 176 -1.65 17.14 -3.20
C VAL A 176 -0.73 18.36 -3.37
N VAL A 177 -0.97 19.41 -2.60
CA VAL A 177 -0.15 20.62 -2.56
C VAL A 177 1.27 20.28 -2.10
N ALA A 178 1.42 19.52 -1.00
CA ALA A 178 2.71 19.07 -0.50
C ALA A 178 3.48 18.20 -1.52
N LEU A 179 2.81 17.26 -2.18
CA LEU A 179 3.40 16.41 -3.22
C LEU A 179 3.86 17.20 -4.44
N THR A 180 3.21 18.33 -4.74
CA THR A 180 3.58 19.22 -5.84
C THR A 180 4.74 20.13 -5.45
N PHE A 181 4.76 20.64 -4.21
CA PHE A 181 5.82 21.53 -3.73
C PHE A 181 7.12 20.79 -3.37
N ALA A 182 7.06 19.55 -2.88
CA ALA A 182 8.24 18.77 -2.51
C ALA A 182 9.33 18.72 -3.61
N PRO A 183 9.03 18.36 -4.88
CA PRO A 183 10.05 18.36 -5.92
C PRO A 183 10.59 19.76 -6.24
N ASN A 184 9.74 20.79 -6.16
CA ASN A 184 10.15 22.17 -6.38
C ASN A 184 11.14 22.64 -5.30
N LEU A 185 10.88 22.35 -4.02
CA LEU A 185 11.79 22.68 -2.91
C LEU A 185 13.16 22.02 -3.06
N ILE A 186 13.20 20.78 -3.57
CA ILE A 186 14.46 20.08 -3.86
C ILE A 186 15.19 20.77 -5.01
N ALA A 187 14.47 21.15 -6.07
CA ALA A 187 15.03 21.84 -7.21
C ALA A 187 15.61 23.22 -6.82
N ASP A 188 14.97 23.95 -5.92
CA ASP A 188 15.47 25.26 -5.46
C ASP A 188 16.69 25.13 -4.52
N ALA A 189 16.76 24.04 -3.76
CA ALA A 189 17.88 23.79 -2.85
C ALA A 189 19.19 23.49 -3.61
N GLN A 190 19.12 22.90 -4.82
CA GLN A 190 20.31 22.51 -5.58
C GLN A 190 21.17 23.71 -6.04
N PRO A 191 20.63 24.74 -6.73
CA PRO A 191 21.38 25.95 -7.08
C PRO A 191 21.96 26.66 -5.87
N LEU A 192 21.21 26.68 -4.75
CA LEU A 192 21.67 27.32 -3.51
C LEU A 192 22.89 26.62 -2.92
N ARG A 193 22.90 25.28 -2.93
CA ARG A 193 24.07 24.48 -2.53
C ARG A 193 25.24 24.71 -3.50
N ALA A 194 25.00 24.73 -4.81
CA ALA A 194 26.03 24.96 -5.82
C ALA A 194 26.68 26.35 -5.68
N ALA A 195 25.87 27.42 -5.52
CA ALA A 195 26.35 28.78 -5.34
C ALA A 195 27.20 28.94 -4.06
N ARG A 196 26.96 28.12 -3.03
CA ARG A 196 27.75 28.13 -1.80
C ARG A 196 29.07 27.39 -1.91
N ARG A 197 29.07 26.25 -2.60
CA ARG A 197 30.32 25.56 -2.97
C ARG A 197 31.25 26.50 -3.74
N LEU A 198 30.72 27.27 -4.69
CA LEU A 198 31.48 28.27 -5.44
C LEU A 198 32.00 29.44 -4.58
N ARG A 199 31.34 29.73 -3.45
CA ARG A 199 31.76 30.76 -2.49
C ARG A 199 32.67 30.23 -1.37
N GLY A 200 33.16 28.99 -1.48
CA GLY A 200 34.00 28.35 -0.46
C GLY A 200 33.31 28.14 0.89
N ARG A 201 31.97 28.23 0.93
CA ARG A 201 31.19 28.09 2.15
C ARG A 201 30.84 26.62 2.39
N PRO A 202 30.97 26.11 3.63
CA PRO A 202 30.63 24.74 3.94
C PRO A 202 29.15 24.49 3.67
N ASP A 203 28.85 23.45 2.91
CA ASP A 203 27.51 23.03 2.52
C ASP A 203 27.03 21.79 3.28
N SER A 204 27.92 21.16 4.07
CA SER A 204 27.64 20.01 4.94
C SER A 204 27.55 20.41 6.43
N GLY A 205 26.75 19.65 7.19
CA GLY A 205 26.57 19.83 8.64
C GLY A 205 25.37 20.70 9.04
N ILE A 206 25.09 20.79 10.33
CA ILE A 206 23.89 21.46 10.88
C ILE A 206 23.86 22.95 10.50
N ARG A 207 25.01 23.63 10.57
CA ARG A 207 25.11 25.05 10.16
C ARG A 207 24.89 25.23 8.65
N GLY A 208 25.43 24.33 7.83
CA GLY A 208 25.17 24.32 6.38
C GLY A 208 23.69 24.09 6.07
N LEU A 209 23.05 23.16 6.79
CA LEU A 209 21.63 22.86 6.65
C LEU A 209 20.74 24.05 7.05
N LEU A 210 20.97 24.68 8.21
CA LEU A 210 20.20 25.86 8.63
C LEU A 210 20.32 27.00 7.62
N GLN A 211 21.53 27.25 7.14
CA GLN A 211 21.78 28.34 6.24
C GLN A 211 21.23 28.07 4.82
N VAL A 212 21.16 26.82 4.34
CA VAL A 212 20.49 26.48 3.06
C VAL A 212 18.97 26.39 3.24
N GLY A 213 18.54 25.87 4.39
CA GLY A 213 17.13 25.66 4.72
C GLY A 213 16.37 26.95 4.91
N LEU A 214 16.95 27.96 5.58
CA LEU A 214 16.26 29.21 5.87
C LEU A 214 15.79 29.96 4.59
N PRO A 215 16.63 30.19 3.55
CA PRO A 215 16.17 30.81 2.31
C PRO A 215 15.18 29.95 1.52
N VAL A 216 15.33 28.62 1.57
CA VAL A 216 14.38 27.71 0.91
C VAL A 216 13.01 27.76 1.60
N LEU A 217 12.98 27.87 2.93
CA LEU A 217 11.76 28.06 3.71
C LEU A 217 11.12 29.42 3.44
N GLU A 218 11.91 30.49 3.36
CA GLU A 218 11.43 31.82 2.97
C GLU A 218 10.75 31.78 1.59
N GLY A 219 11.43 31.22 0.58
CA GLY A 219 10.84 31.05 -0.75
C GLY A 219 9.66 30.07 -0.79
N ALA A 220 9.60 29.10 0.13
CA ALA A 220 8.43 28.24 0.31
C ALA A 220 7.24 29.02 0.89
N LEU A 221 7.48 29.89 1.88
CA LEU A 221 6.47 30.73 2.51
C LEU A 221 5.86 31.70 1.50
N GLU A 222 6.68 32.42 0.73
CA GLU A 222 6.20 33.33 -0.32
C GLU A 222 5.30 32.61 -1.33
N ARG A 223 5.72 31.43 -1.81
CA ARG A 223 4.91 30.62 -2.74
C ARG A 223 3.65 30.05 -2.10
N SER A 224 3.69 29.69 -0.82
CA SER A 224 2.50 29.23 -0.09
C SER A 224 1.46 30.35 0.04
N VAL A 225 1.90 31.59 0.30
CA VAL A 225 1.04 32.78 0.36
C VAL A 225 0.46 33.10 -1.02
N ALA A 226 1.29 33.07 -2.07
CA ALA A 226 0.84 33.28 -3.44
C ALA A 226 -0.16 32.21 -3.89
N LEU A 227 0.07 30.94 -3.54
CA LEU A 227 -0.87 29.85 -3.82
C LEU A 227 -2.17 30.05 -3.05
N ALA A 228 -2.12 30.42 -1.76
CA ALA A 228 -3.30 30.66 -0.95
C ALA A 228 -4.16 31.79 -1.56
N ALA A 229 -3.55 32.90 -1.97
CA ALA A 229 -4.25 34.00 -2.66
C ALA A 229 -4.88 33.54 -3.98
N ALA A 230 -4.16 32.74 -4.78
CA ALA A 230 -4.69 32.18 -6.01
C ALA A 230 -5.84 31.18 -5.77
N MET A 231 -5.78 30.39 -4.70
CA MET A 231 -6.83 29.46 -4.30
C MET A 231 -8.10 30.20 -3.88
N ASP A 232 -7.96 31.26 -3.07
CA ASP A 232 -9.08 32.09 -2.64
C ASP A 232 -9.78 32.77 -3.83
N SER A 233 -9.01 33.33 -4.78
CA SER A 233 -9.56 33.94 -6.00
C SER A 233 -10.36 32.96 -6.88
N ARG A 234 -10.02 31.66 -6.83
CA ARG A 234 -10.72 30.59 -7.54
C ARG A 234 -11.90 30.02 -6.74
N GLY A 235 -12.17 30.55 -5.55
CA GLY A 235 -13.26 30.11 -4.68
C GLY A 235 -12.99 28.81 -3.92
N TYR A 236 -11.73 28.41 -3.74
CA TYR A 236 -11.39 27.28 -2.86
C TYR A 236 -11.76 27.63 -1.40
N GLY A 237 -12.24 26.64 -0.64
CA GLY A 237 -12.64 26.82 0.75
C GLY A 237 -14.12 27.16 0.97
N ARG A 238 -14.89 27.40 -0.09
CA ARG A 238 -16.36 27.50 0.01
C ARG A 238 -16.94 26.13 0.36
N THR A 239 -17.35 25.97 1.62
CA THR A 239 -18.08 24.80 2.08
C THR A 239 -19.57 24.98 1.78
N ALA A 240 -20.26 23.89 1.44
CA ALA A 240 -21.71 23.93 1.37
C ALA A 240 -22.29 24.13 2.78
N GLU A 241 -23.30 24.98 2.92
CA GLU A 241 -24.06 25.09 4.16
C GLU A 241 -24.79 23.78 4.42
N VAL A 242 -24.32 23.02 5.41
CA VAL A 242 -24.89 21.72 5.78
C VAL A 242 -25.56 21.83 7.14
N PRO A 243 -26.81 21.32 7.29
CA PRO A 243 -27.55 21.39 8.55
C PRO A 243 -26.74 20.88 9.74
N ALA A 244 -26.90 21.52 10.90
CA ALA A 244 -26.17 21.14 12.12
C ALA A 244 -26.41 19.66 12.52
N ALA A 245 -27.58 19.11 12.23
CA ALA A 245 -27.90 17.69 12.45
C ALA A 245 -27.01 16.76 11.60
N VAL A 246 -26.81 17.07 10.32
CA VAL A 246 -25.89 16.32 9.45
C VAL A 246 -24.45 16.44 9.94
N ARG A 247 -24.07 17.62 10.48
CA ARG A 247 -22.74 17.81 11.07
C ARG A 247 -22.50 16.92 12.28
N ARG A 248 -23.44 16.90 13.22
CA ARG A 248 -23.36 16.08 14.44
C ARG A 248 -23.41 14.59 14.12
N THR A 249 -24.33 14.15 13.26
CA THR A 249 -24.42 12.73 12.84
C THR A 249 -23.15 12.27 12.13
N THR A 250 -22.55 13.11 11.28
CA THR A 250 -21.22 12.81 10.69
C THR A 250 -20.19 12.55 11.79
N ALA A 251 -20.07 13.47 12.75
CA ALA A 251 -19.08 13.36 13.83
C ALA A 251 -19.31 12.11 14.70
N VAL A 252 -20.55 11.86 15.10
CA VAL A 252 -20.95 10.68 15.88
C VAL A 252 -20.65 9.40 15.12
N LEU A 253 -21.06 9.30 13.84
CA LEU A 253 -20.80 8.12 13.01
C LEU A 253 -19.30 7.89 12.80
N THR A 254 -18.50 8.93 12.58
CA THR A 254 -17.05 8.78 12.42
C THR A 254 -16.37 8.35 13.72
N LEU A 255 -16.76 8.92 14.86
CA LEU A 255 -16.18 8.58 16.16
C LEU A 255 -16.61 7.19 16.62
N ALA A 256 -17.91 6.89 16.56
CA ALA A 256 -18.45 5.58 16.90
C ALA A 256 -17.91 4.50 15.95
N GLY A 257 -17.76 4.82 14.66
CA GLY A 257 -17.14 3.92 13.69
C GLY A 257 -15.69 3.61 14.03
N LEU A 258 -14.88 4.63 14.35
CA LEU A 258 -13.48 4.45 14.74
C LEU A 258 -13.35 3.63 16.04
N LEU A 259 -14.16 3.95 17.05
CA LEU A 259 -14.22 3.17 18.30
C LEU A 259 -14.66 1.73 18.06
N GLY A 260 -15.65 1.51 17.20
CA GLY A 260 -16.12 0.18 16.80
C GLY A 260 -15.06 -0.62 16.07
N VAL A 261 -14.26 0.00 15.19
CA VAL A 261 -13.12 -0.67 14.54
C VAL A 261 -12.06 -1.07 15.57
N CYS A 262 -11.72 -0.19 16.52
CA CYS A 262 -10.80 -0.52 17.61
C CYS A 262 -11.32 -1.68 18.46
N ALA A 263 -12.58 -1.61 18.91
CA ALA A 263 -13.20 -2.65 19.74
C ALA A 263 -13.34 -3.99 18.99
N GLY A 264 -13.73 -3.96 17.72
CA GLY A 264 -13.85 -5.15 16.88
C GLY A 264 -12.50 -5.81 16.60
N THR A 265 -11.47 -5.01 16.31
CA THR A 265 -10.10 -5.51 16.13
C THR A 265 -9.56 -6.11 17.42
N TYR A 266 -9.79 -5.45 18.56
CA TYR A 266 -9.42 -5.99 19.86
C TYR A 266 -10.14 -7.32 20.15
N GLY A 267 -11.45 -7.42 19.88
CA GLY A 267 -12.20 -8.66 20.03
C GLY A 267 -11.67 -9.79 19.13
N LEU A 268 -11.20 -9.50 17.92
CA LEU A 268 -10.57 -10.51 17.07
C LEU A 268 -9.22 -11.03 17.58
N LEU A 269 -8.59 -10.29 18.50
CA LEU A 269 -7.31 -10.68 19.12
C LEU A 269 -7.52 -11.46 20.43
N THR A 270 -8.72 -11.48 21.00
CA THR A 270 -9.02 -12.21 22.23
C THR A 270 -9.66 -13.57 21.93
N ALA A 271 -9.37 -14.58 22.77
CA ALA A 271 -9.94 -15.93 22.62
C ALA A 271 -11.48 -15.95 22.76
N GLU A 272 -12.02 -15.08 23.61
CA GLU A 272 -13.46 -14.95 23.86
C GLU A 272 -14.19 -14.10 22.79
N GLY A 273 -13.45 -13.35 21.98
CA GLY A 273 -14.01 -12.38 21.04
C GLY A 273 -14.39 -12.93 19.67
N GLY A 274 -14.32 -14.25 19.46
CA GLY A 274 -14.66 -14.89 18.20
C GLY A 274 -16.10 -14.63 17.71
N THR A 275 -17.07 -14.45 18.62
CA THR A 275 -18.49 -14.26 18.25
C THR A 275 -18.87 -12.79 18.04
N TYR A 276 -18.34 -11.86 18.83
CA TYR A 276 -18.68 -10.44 18.76
C TYR A 276 -17.66 -9.58 17.99
N GLY A 277 -16.41 -10.03 17.84
CA GLY A 277 -15.34 -9.26 17.20
C GLY A 277 -15.65 -8.91 15.73
N VAL A 278 -16.07 -9.91 14.94
CA VAL A 278 -16.46 -9.71 13.52
C VAL A 278 -17.67 -8.77 13.37
N PRO A 279 -18.83 -8.99 14.02
CA PRO A 279 -19.98 -8.11 13.83
C PRO A 279 -19.71 -6.69 14.34
N VAL A 280 -18.98 -6.51 15.45
CA VAL A 280 -18.61 -5.18 15.95
C VAL A 280 -17.66 -4.48 14.98
N LEU A 281 -16.68 -5.20 14.41
CA LEU A 281 -15.79 -4.64 13.40
C LEU A 281 -16.56 -4.20 12.15
N LEU A 282 -17.47 -5.03 11.63
CA LEU A 282 -18.29 -4.71 10.46
C LEU A 282 -19.20 -3.51 10.71
N ALA A 283 -19.83 -3.45 11.89
CA ALA A 283 -20.64 -2.30 12.30
C ALA A 283 -19.80 -1.02 12.42
N GLY A 284 -18.60 -1.11 13.01
CA GLY A 284 -17.65 0.00 13.12
C GLY A 284 -17.19 0.51 11.76
N VAL A 285 -16.79 -0.37 10.85
CA VAL A 285 -16.43 -0.02 9.46
C VAL A 285 -17.61 0.61 8.75
N GLY A 286 -18.81 0.04 8.85
CA GLY A 286 -20.03 0.58 8.26
C GLY A 286 -20.36 1.99 8.76
N ALA A 287 -20.28 2.21 10.07
CA ALA A 287 -20.49 3.53 10.67
C ALA A 287 -19.43 4.55 10.24
N ALA A 288 -18.15 4.16 10.17
CA ALA A 288 -17.07 5.02 9.70
C ALA A 288 -17.25 5.42 8.22
N LEU A 289 -17.60 4.46 7.35
CA LEU A 289 -17.89 4.69 5.94
C LEU A 289 -19.12 5.59 5.75
N ALA A 290 -20.18 5.36 6.52
CA ALA A 290 -21.37 6.21 6.50
C ALA A 290 -21.02 7.65 6.93
N GLY A 291 -20.23 7.81 7.99
CA GLY A 291 -19.71 9.10 8.43
C GLY A 291 -18.91 9.81 7.33
N LEU A 292 -17.97 9.12 6.67
CA LEU A 292 -17.20 9.67 5.55
C LEU A 292 -18.08 10.04 4.35
N TRP A 293 -19.11 9.24 4.04
CA TRP A 293 -20.04 9.51 2.95
C TRP A 293 -20.92 10.73 3.23
N LEU A 294 -21.49 10.83 4.44
CA LEU A 294 -22.26 12.00 4.90
C LEU A 294 -21.39 13.26 4.95
N GLY A 295 -20.15 13.15 5.42
CA GLY A 295 -19.18 14.24 5.41
C GLY A 295 -18.83 14.71 3.99
N GLY A 296 -18.83 13.80 3.01
CA GLY A 296 -18.59 14.10 1.60
C GLY A 296 -19.59 15.05 0.96
N ARG A 297 -20.82 15.13 1.50
CA ARG A 297 -21.87 16.05 1.01
C ARG A 297 -21.55 17.53 1.21
N ARG A 298 -20.53 17.87 2.04
CA ARG A 298 -20.10 19.25 2.31
C ARG A 298 -19.23 19.86 1.22
N SER A 299 -18.69 19.04 0.32
CA SER A 299 -17.76 19.47 -0.74
C SER A 299 -18.49 19.55 -2.09
N PRO A 300 -18.98 20.74 -2.51
CA PRO A 300 -19.61 20.89 -3.81
C PRO A 300 -18.57 20.68 -4.91
N ARG A 301 -18.79 19.69 -5.80
CA ARG A 301 -17.95 19.45 -6.98
C ARG A 301 -18.75 19.78 -8.24
N THR A 302 -18.37 20.85 -8.95
CA THR A 302 -19.09 21.32 -10.16
C THR A 302 -18.61 20.65 -11.44
N ARG A 303 -17.36 20.17 -11.50
CA ARG A 303 -16.80 19.45 -12.64
C ARG A 303 -15.78 18.41 -12.19
N TYR A 304 -16.25 17.27 -11.69
CA TYR A 304 -15.41 16.11 -11.40
C TYR A 304 -15.90 14.91 -12.20
N ARG A 305 -15.01 14.30 -13.00
CA ARG A 305 -15.26 12.99 -13.61
C ARG A 305 -14.52 11.94 -12.77
N PRO A 306 -15.20 11.25 -11.85
CA PRO A 306 -14.58 10.17 -11.09
C PRO A 306 -14.15 9.04 -12.01
N ASP A 307 -13.08 8.35 -11.64
CA ASP A 307 -12.82 7.00 -12.17
C ASP A 307 -13.96 6.10 -11.67
N PRO A 308 -14.74 5.45 -12.56
CA PRO A 308 -15.86 4.63 -12.13
C PRO A 308 -15.36 3.34 -11.46
N TRP A 309 -16.00 2.94 -10.37
CA TRP A 309 -15.80 1.61 -9.79
C TRP A 309 -16.59 0.58 -10.62
N GLY A 310 -15.96 0.11 -11.70
CA GLY A 310 -16.58 -0.83 -12.65
C GLY A 310 -16.52 -2.30 -12.21
N PRO A 311 -17.08 -3.22 -13.02
CA PRO A 311 -17.07 -4.65 -12.74
C PRO A 311 -15.64 -5.23 -12.65
N ARG A 312 -14.70 -4.70 -13.44
CA ARG A 312 -13.28 -5.09 -13.36
C ARG A 312 -12.64 -4.72 -12.02
N ALA A 313 -13.00 -3.57 -11.44
CA ALA A 313 -12.51 -3.16 -10.13
C ALA A 313 -13.00 -4.13 -9.04
N TRP A 314 -14.28 -4.53 -9.09
CA TRP A 314 -14.85 -5.56 -8.22
C TRP A 314 -14.17 -6.92 -8.36
N LEU A 315 -13.90 -7.36 -9.58
CA LEU A 315 -13.19 -8.63 -9.83
C LEU A 315 -11.77 -8.60 -9.27
N VAL A 316 -11.03 -7.50 -9.47
CA VAL A 316 -9.68 -7.34 -8.93
C VAL A 316 -9.69 -7.32 -7.40
N SER A 317 -10.48 -6.44 -6.78
CA SER A 317 -10.55 -6.37 -5.31
C SER A 317 -11.11 -7.67 -4.70
N GLY A 318 -12.13 -8.25 -5.34
CA GLY A 318 -12.77 -9.48 -4.91
C GLY A 318 -11.85 -10.69 -4.98
N SER A 319 -10.98 -10.77 -5.99
CA SER A 319 -9.98 -11.84 -6.08
C SER A 319 -8.99 -11.80 -4.92
N GLY A 320 -8.50 -10.62 -4.54
CA GLY A 320 -7.62 -10.47 -3.37
C GLY A 320 -8.34 -10.79 -2.08
N ALA A 321 -9.57 -10.31 -1.92
CA ALA A 321 -10.41 -10.61 -0.75
C ALA A 321 -10.69 -12.12 -0.62
N ALA A 322 -10.95 -12.80 -1.74
CA ALA A 322 -11.14 -14.26 -1.76
C ALA A 322 -9.88 -15.00 -1.29
N VAL A 323 -8.68 -14.57 -1.70
CA VAL A 323 -7.41 -15.11 -1.21
C VAL A 323 -7.28 -14.90 0.31
N ALA A 324 -7.56 -13.69 0.81
CA ALA A 324 -7.48 -13.40 2.25
C ALA A 324 -8.46 -14.23 3.08
N VAL A 325 -9.72 -14.33 2.65
CA VAL A 325 -10.76 -15.10 3.34
C VAL A 325 -10.46 -16.59 3.29
N SER A 326 -10.05 -17.13 2.14
CA SER A 326 -9.72 -18.55 2.01
C SER A 326 -8.52 -18.95 2.87
N LEU A 327 -7.45 -18.14 2.93
CA LEU A 327 -6.33 -18.42 3.84
C LEU A 327 -6.71 -18.23 5.30
N ALA A 328 -7.59 -17.28 5.62
CA ALA A 328 -8.11 -17.12 6.97
C ALA A 328 -8.92 -18.36 7.41
N LEU A 329 -9.77 -18.90 6.54
CA LEU A 329 -10.55 -20.12 6.78
C LEU A 329 -9.65 -21.36 6.85
N ALA A 330 -8.64 -21.45 5.98
CA ALA A 330 -7.67 -22.53 6.02
C ALA A 330 -6.85 -22.51 7.32
N ALA A 331 -6.43 -21.33 7.78
CA ALA A 331 -5.73 -21.16 9.06
C ALA A 331 -6.57 -21.63 10.25
N SER A 332 -7.90 -21.47 10.19
CA SER A 332 -8.80 -21.97 11.24
C SER A 332 -9.09 -23.48 11.13
N ALA A 333 -9.09 -24.04 9.92
CA ALA A 333 -9.41 -25.45 9.70
C ALA A 333 -8.21 -26.37 9.95
N ASP A 334 -7.02 -25.96 9.52
CA ASP A 334 -5.77 -26.71 9.69
C ASP A 334 -4.60 -25.75 9.97
N PRO A 335 -4.42 -25.33 11.25
CA PRO A 335 -3.32 -24.45 11.64
C PRO A 335 -1.94 -25.04 11.35
N ALA A 336 -1.78 -26.37 11.45
CA ALA A 336 -0.50 -27.05 11.31
C ALA A 336 0.03 -26.97 9.86
N ALA A 337 -0.86 -27.06 8.86
CA ALA A 337 -0.47 -26.93 7.45
C ALA A 337 0.00 -25.51 7.08
N LEU A 338 -0.55 -24.48 7.74
CA LEU A 338 -0.20 -23.07 7.47
C LEU A 338 0.98 -22.57 8.31
N HIS A 339 1.29 -23.26 9.40
CA HIS A 339 2.39 -22.97 10.31
C HIS A 339 3.27 -24.21 10.53
N PRO A 340 4.06 -24.62 9.52
CA PRO A 340 4.94 -25.77 9.66
C PRO A 340 5.95 -25.51 10.79
N GLY A 341 6.08 -26.47 11.69
CA GLY A 341 7.08 -26.44 12.76
C GLY A 341 8.49 -26.65 12.21
N VAL A 342 9.48 -26.10 12.92
CA VAL A 342 10.91 -26.32 12.63
C VAL A 342 11.54 -27.39 13.52
N VAL A 343 10.80 -27.86 14.55
CA VAL A 343 11.22 -28.93 15.47
C VAL A 343 10.10 -29.98 15.53
N PRO A 344 10.30 -31.21 15.04
CA PRO A 344 11.46 -31.70 14.29
C PRO A 344 11.57 -31.10 12.88
N LEU A 345 12.78 -31.08 12.31
CA LEU A 345 13.03 -30.66 10.93
C LEU A 345 12.30 -31.57 9.95
N THR A 346 11.20 -31.07 9.41
CA THR A 346 10.42 -31.73 8.36
C THR A 346 10.25 -30.77 7.19
N ALA A 347 10.33 -31.29 5.97
CA ALA A 347 10.12 -30.47 4.78
C ALA A 347 8.67 -29.94 4.78
N PRO A 348 8.45 -28.62 4.65
CA PRO A 348 7.10 -28.08 4.63
C PRO A 348 6.35 -28.62 3.39
N ALA A 349 5.19 -29.21 3.62
CA ALA A 349 4.30 -29.61 2.53
C ALA A 349 3.58 -28.40 1.94
N LEU A 350 3.25 -28.46 0.65
CA LEU A 350 2.40 -27.46 0.00
C LEU A 350 0.93 -27.88 0.17
N PRO A 351 0.13 -27.20 1.00
CA PRO A 351 -1.28 -27.52 1.12
C PRO A 351 -2.00 -27.07 -0.17
N LEU A 352 -2.52 -28.04 -0.92
CA LEU A 352 -3.04 -27.83 -2.28
C LEU A 352 -4.24 -26.88 -2.32
N TRP A 353 -5.13 -26.96 -1.33
CA TRP A 353 -6.30 -26.10 -1.25
C TRP A 353 -5.95 -24.62 -1.01
N PRO A 354 -5.17 -24.25 0.03
CA PRO A 354 -4.65 -22.89 0.18
C PRO A 354 -3.84 -22.42 -1.03
N ALA A 355 -3.01 -23.29 -1.61
CA ALA A 355 -2.23 -22.95 -2.80
C ALA A 355 -3.13 -22.59 -4.00
N ALA A 356 -4.16 -23.40 -4.28
CA ALA A 356 -5.15 -23.11 -5.30
C ALA A 356 -5.90 -21.81 -5.02
N ALA A 357 -6.19 -21.51 -3.76
CA ALA A 357 -6.84 -20.27 -3.38
C ALA A 357 -5.95 -19.04 -3.63
N VAL A 358 -4.63 -19.12 -3.38
CA VAL A 358 -3.67 -18.05 -3.73
C VAL A 358 -3.67 -17.75 -5.23
N LEU A 359 -3.88 -18.76 -6.09
CA LEU A 359 -3.95 -18.56 -7.55
C LEU A 359 -5.12 -17.69 -7.98
N LEU A 360 -6.19 -17.56 -7.19
CA LEU A 360 -7.26 -16.58 -7.45
C LEU A 360 -6.69 -15.15 -7.52
N GLY A 361 -5.61 -14.87 -6.79
CA GLY A 361 -4.88 -13.61 -6.83
C GLY A 361 -4.27 -13.27 -8.20
N LEU A 362 -4.17 -14.23 -9.13
CA LEU A 362 -3.73 -14.01 -10.51
C LEU A 362 -4.81 -13.42 -11.42
N LEU A 363 -6.09 -13.42 -11.00
CA LEU A 363 -7.20 -12.91 -11.78
C LEU A 363 -6.97 -11.49 -12.37
N PRO A 364 -6.37 -10.53 -11.64
CA PRO A 364 -6.06 -9.21 -12.20
C PRO A 364 -5.13 -9.26 -13.41
N ALA A 365 -4.26 -10.28 -13.53
CA ALA A 365 -3.40 -10.45 -14.69
C ALA A 365 -4.18 -10.70 -15.98
N PHE A 366 -5.45 -11.13 -15.91
CA PHE A 366 -6.28 -11.42 -17.09
C PHE A 366 -7.41 -10.39 -17.28
N VAL A 367 -7.92 -9.82 -16.18
CA VAL A 367 -9.10 -8.95 -16.21
C VAL A 367 -8.74 -7.47 -16.25
N ALA A 368 -7.56 -7.09 -15.74
CA ALA A 368 -7.13 -5.70 -15.78
C ALA A 368 -6.86 -5.26 -17.23
N PRO A 369 -7.15 -3.99 -17.58
CA PRO A 369 -6.80 -3.45 -18.89
C PRO A 369 -5.28 -3.50 -19.13
N ASP A 370 -4.87 -3.63 -20.40
CA ASP A 370 -3.46 -3.60 -20.78
C ASP A 370 -2.82 -2.25 -20.43
N PRO A 371 -1.60 -2.24 -19.85
CA PRO A 371 -0.87 -1.01 -19.63
C PRO A 371 -0.60 -0.35 -20.98
N LYS A 372 -1.09 0.88 -21.18
CA LYS A 372 -0.77 1.65 -22.39
C LYS A 372 0.75 1.82 -22.51
N GLU A 373 1.32 1.42 -23.63
CA GLU A 373 2.60 1.97 -24.08
C GLU A 373 2.39 3.45 -24.45
N PRO A 374 3.29 4.35 -24.03
CA PRO A 374 3.23 5.74 -24.41
C PRO A 374 3.58 5.83 -25.90
N SER A 375 2.59 6.21 -26.71
CA SER A 375 2.74 6.63 -28.10
C SER A 375 3.49 7.94 -28.22
#